data_AF-A0A399H3G3-F1
#
_entry.id   AF-A0A399H3G3-F1
#
_cell.length_a   1.000
_cell.length_b   1.000
_cell.length_c   1.000
_cell.angle_alpha   90.00
_cell.angle_beta   90.00
_cell.angle_gamma   90.00
#
_symmetry.space_group_name_H-M   'P 1'
#
loop_
_entity.id
_entity.type
_entity.pdbx_description
1 polymer ?
#
loop_
_entity_poly.entity_id
_entity_poly.type
_entity_poly.pdbx_seq_one_letter_code
_entity_poly.pdbx_strand_id
1 'polypeptide(L)'
;MDKAQSRVRRALRRGVADRVLMLLVRLVVLPLVLLAVHELLNLDTATDPVFFGVWMGVAATIHHSGQSWKRRARVQSLLEPGDTVRAVVPAQLPGATARQRIARGCFVVLTDRQMLGYEYNRSLDVTVRCLAIAERADCAATSDPGGGTITVHSEAGERPFTVSARGWRALQQFLAELNGVK
;
A
#
# COMPACT_ATOMS: atom_id res chain seq x y z
N MET A 1 -12.51 -16.02 4.16
CA MET A 1 -12.41 -14.64 3.60
C MET A 1 -13.05 -13.56 4.49
N ASP A 2 -14.22 -13.79 5.09
CA ASP A 2 -14.95 -12.77 5.87
C ASP A 2 -14.22 -12.23 7.10
N LYS A 3 -13.49 -13.08 7.82
CA LYS A 3 -12.65 -12.67 8.96
C LYS A 3 -11.50 -11.75 8.56
N ALA A 4 -10.90 -11.94 7.37
CA ALA A 4 -9.88 -11.06 6.84
C ALA A 4 -10.48 -9.72 6.41
N GLN A 5 -11.65 -9.76 5.77
CA GLN A 5 -12.34 -8.54 5.34
C GLN A 5 -12.81 -7.69 6.53
N SER A 6 -13.23 -8.30 7.64
CA SER A 6 -13.58 -7.57 8.87
C SER A 6 -12.36 -6.89 9.52
N ARG A 7 -11.18 -7.52 9.46
CA ARG A 7 -9.90 -6.92 9.89
C ARG A 7 -9.53 -5.72 9.01
N VAL A 8 -9.65 -5.85 7.69
CA VAL A 8 -9.46 -4.74 6.75
C VAL A 8 -10.39 -3.57 7.07
N ARG A 9 -11.68 -3.82 7.33
CA ARG A 9 -12.63 -2.76 7.73
C ARG A 9 -12.22 -2.05 9.02
N ARG A 10 -11.73 -2.79 10.02
CA ARG A 10 -11.22 -2.20 11.28
C ARG A 10 -9.96 -1.36 11.04
N ALA A 11 -9.00 -1.88 10.28
CA ALA A 11 -7.77 -1.17 9.93
C ALA A 11 -8.06 0.09 9.10
N LEU A 12 -9.04 0.02 8.19
CA LEU A 12 -9.53 1.15 7.41
C LEU A 12 -10.11 2.24 8.32
N ARG A 13 -11.02 1.90 9.24
CA ARG A 13 -11.64 2.89 10.14
C ARG A 13 -10.61 3.64 10.97
N ARG A 14 -9.60 2.94 11.51
CA ARG A 14 -8.52 3.57 12.28
C ARG A 14 -7.61 4.41 11.39
N GLY A 15 -7.19 3.86 10.25
CA GLY A 15 -6.23 4.52 9.37
C GLY A 15 -6.79 5.69 8.57
N VAL A 16 -8.10 5.73 8.29
CA VAL A 16 -8.72 6.81 7.50
C VAL A 16 -8.70 8.13 8.27
N ALA A 17 -9.02 8.13 9.57
CA ALA A 17 -9.03 9.35 10.38
C ALA A 17 -7.64 10.03 10.38
N ASP A 18 -6.58 9.28 10.69
CA ASP A 18 -5.21 9.79 10.69
C ASP A 18 -4.78 10.34 9.31
N ARG A 19 -5.24 9.69 8.24
CA ARG A 19 -4.88 10.06 6.87
C ARG A 19 -5.65 11.28 6.39
N VAL A 20 -6.94 11.38 6.72
CA VAL A 20 -7.75 12.57 6.48
C VAL A 20 -7.19 13.76 7.24
N LEU A 21 -6.84 13.59 8.52
CA LEU A 21 -6.21 14.64 9.32
C LEU A 21 -4.90 15.10 8.70
N MET A 22 -4.02 14.18 8.30
CA MET A 22 -2.77 14.54 7.62
C MET A 22 -2.99 15.28 6.29
N LEU A 23 -4.00 14.89 5.50
CA LEU A 23 -4.34 15.60 4.27
C LEU A 23 -4.87 17.00 4.56
N LEU A 24 -5.73 17.17 5.56
CA LEU A 24 -6.22 18.48 5.99
C LEU A 24 -5.07 19.38 6.44
N VAL A 25 -4.14 18.85 7.23
CA VAL A 25 -2.95 19.61 7.66
C VAL A 25 -2.12 20.05 6.45
N ARG A 26 -1.87 19.17 5.49
CA ARG A 26 -1.01 19.46 4.33
C ARG A 26 -1.65 20.36 3.28
N LEU A 27 -2.95 20.20 3.04
CA LEU A 27 -3.64 20.84 1.92
C LEU A 27 -4.46 22.06 2.34
N VAL A 28 -4.72 22.23 3.64
CA VAL A 28 -5.53 23.34 4.17
C VAL A 28 -4.74 24.15 5.18
N VAL A 29 -4.24 23.51 6.25
CA VAL A 29 -3.57 24.24 7.34
C VAL A 29 -2.25 24.84 6.87
N LEU A 30 -1.41 24.08 6.15
CA LEU A 30 -0.12 24.56 5.66
C LEU A 30 -0.25 25.81 4.74
N PRO A 31 -1.11 25.82 3.70
CA PRO A 31 -1.34 27.03 2.90
C PRO A 31 -1.80 28.24 3.72
N LEU A 32 -2.71 28.04 4.68
CA LEU A 32 -3.22 29.12 5.53
C LEU A 32 -2.15 29.68 6.47
N VAL A 33 -1.29 28.81 7.03
CA VAL A 33 -0.16 29.24 7.86
C VAL A 33 0.86 30.02 7.03
N LEU A 34 1.16 29.57 5.81
CA LEU A 34 2.07 30.28 4.92
C LEU A 34 1.53 31.67 4.53
N LEU A 35 0.22 31.76 4.25
CA LEU A 35 -0.44 33.05 4.02
C LEU A 35 -0.34 33.96 5.25
N ALA A 36 -0.67 33.45 6.44
CA ALA A 36 -0.60 34.24 7.67
C ALA A 36 0.82 34.74 7.97
N VAL A 37 1.84 33.92 7.72
CA VAL A 37 3.26 34.31 7.89
C VAL A 37 3.65 35.38 6.86
N HIS A 38 3.23 35.22 5.61
CA HIS A 38 3.49 36.18 4.54
C HIS A 38 2.91 37.55 4.86
N GLU A 39 1.65 37.60 5.30
CA GLU A 39 0.96 38.84 5.73
C GLU A 39 1.62 39.46 6.97
N LEU A 40 1.93 38.66 8.00
CA LEU A 40 2.50 39.15 9.27
C LEU A 40 3.93 39.69 9.10
N LEU A 41 4.70 39.12 8.19
CA LEU A 41 6.07 39.54 7.90
C LEU A 41 6.17 40.53 6.73
N ASN A 42 5.03 40.88 6.11
CA ASN A 42 4.91 41.77 4.96
C ASN A 42 5.93 41.41 3.85
N LEU A 43 6.02 40.12 3.52
CA LEU A 43 7.00 39.60 2.59
C LEU A 43 6.57 39.96 1.17
N ASP A 44 7.40 40.69 0.43
CA ASP A 44 7.12 40.99 -0.97
C ASP A 44 7.64 39.83 -1.86
N THR A 45 6.90 38.71 -1.87
CA THR A 45 7.27 37.53 -2.69
C THR A 45 6.51 37.50 -4.01
N ALA A 46 7.23 37.24 -5.11
CA ALA A 46 6.65 37.05 -6.44
C ALA A 46 5.72 35.81 -6.56
N THR A 47 5.65 34.95 -5.55
CA THR A 47 4.87 33.71 -5.55
C THR A 47 3.75 33.79 -4.52
N ASP A 48 2.54 33.44 -4.92
CA ASP A 48 1.38 33.30 -4.03
C ASP A 48 1.66 32.21 -2.96
N PRO A 49 1.66 32.55 -1.66
CA PRO A 49 1.97 31.61 -0.58
C PRO A 49 0.93 30.49 -0.44
N VAL A 50 -0.33 30.74 -0.81
CA VAL A 50 -1.40 29.73 -0.81
C VAL A 50 -1.13 28.72 -1.92
N PHE A 51 -0.86 29.19 -3.13
CA PHE A 51 -0.54 28.32 -4.26
C PHE A 51 0.70 27.45 -3.96
N PHE A 52 1.75 28.05 -3.43
CA PHE A 52 2.96 27.34 -3.02
C PHE A 52 2.68 26.29 -1.94
N GLY A 53 1.91 26.65 -0.91
CA GLY A 53 1.51 25.73 0.16
C GLY A 53 0.74 24.53 -0.35
N VAL A 54 -0.21 24.74 -1.27
CA VAL A 54 -1.00 23.65 -1.86
C VAL A 54 -0.10 22.72 -2.68
N TRP A 55 0.78 23.27 -3.52
CA TRP A 55 1.73 22.48 -4.31
C TRP A 55 2.64 21.62 -3.45
N MET A 56 3.22 22.20 -2.39
CA MET A 56 4.03 21.49 -1.42
C MET A 56 3.23 20.39 -0.71
N GLY A 57 1.99 20.68 -0.31
CA GLY A 57 1.08 19.71 0.31
C GLY A 57 0.75 18.53 -0.61
N VAL A 58 0.51 18.78 -1.89
CA VAL A 58 0.28 17.74 -2.91
C VAL A 58 1.53 16.90 -3.14
N ALA A 59 2.69 17.53 -3.33
CA ALA A 59 3.96 16.83 -3.55
C ALA A 59 4.30 15.92 -2.35
N ALA A 60 4.16 16.42 -1.12
CA ALA A 60 4.34 15.64 0.10
C ALA A 60 3.36 14.46 0.19
N THR A 61 2.10 14.68 -0.20
CA THR A 61 1.08 13.63 -0.22
C THR A 61 1.44 12.53 -1.21
N ILE A 62 1.86 12.87 -2.43
CA ILE A 62 2.28 11.89 -3.44
C ILE A 62 3.53 11.13 -2.98
N HIS A 63 4.54 11.83 -2.44
CA HIS A 63 5.78 11.21 -1.98
C HIS A 63 5.54 10.14 -0.90
N HIS A 64 4.62 10.39 0.02
CA HIS A 64 4.28 9.45 1.10
C HIS A 64 3.13 8.49 0.78
N SER A 65 2.53 8.59 -0.41
CA SER A 65 1.42 7.75 -0.84
C SER A 65 1.88 6.32 -1.17
N GLY A 66 1.05 5.33 -0.83
CA GLY A 66 1.26 3.93 -1.21
C GLY A 66 2.53 3.25 -0.69
N GLN A 67 3.12 3.73 0.40
CA GLN A 67 4.28 3.11 1.04
C GLN A 67 3.94 2.31 2.31
N SER A 68 2.67 2.26 2.70
CA SER A 68 2.18 1.58 3.91
C SER A 68 2.58 0.13 4.05
N TRP A 69 2.59 -0.62 2.95
CA TRP A 69 2.94 -2.03 2.91
C TRP A 69 4.40 -2.29 3.31
N LYS A 70 5.27 -1.28 3.23
CA LYS A 70 6.67 -1.37 3.71
C LYS A 70 6.76 -1.36 5.22
N ARG A 71 5.73 -0.89 5.94
CA ARG A 71 5.72 -0.83 7.41
C ARG A 71 5.19 -2.15 7.97
N ARG A 72 6.11 -3.01 8.44
CA ARG A 72 5.78 -4.35 8.97
C ARG A 72 4.67 -4.33 10.03
N ALA A 73 4.73 -3.42 11.01
CA ALA A 73 3.70 -3.29 12.05
C ALA A 73 2.30 -3.04 11.49
N ARG A 74 2.21 -2.29 10.38
CA ARG A 74 0.94 -2.01 9.73
C ARG A 74 0.40 -3.24 9.01
N VAL A 75 1.26 -3.96 8.28
CA VAL A 75 0.88 -5.21 7.62
C VAL A 75 0.46 -6.25 8.66
N GLN A 76 1.20 -6.36 9.77
CA GLN A 76 0.91 -7.25 10.89
C GLN A 76 -0.49 -7.03 11.46
N SER A 77 -0.97 -5.78 11.53
CA SER A 77 -2.32 -5.47 12.01
C SER A 77 -3.46 -6.01 11.13
N LEU A 78 -3.16 -6.45 9.90
CA LEU A 78 -4.11 -7.06 8.99
C LEU A 78 -4.20 -8.58 9.17
N LEU A 79 -3.22 -9.20 9.82
CA LEU A 79 -3.09 -10.65 9.99
C LEU A 79 -3.85 -11.17 11.22
N GLU A 80 -3.96 -12.50 11.34
CA GLU A 80 -4.56 -13.10 12.53
C GLU A 80 -3.57 -13.01 13.69
N PRO A 81 -4.06 -12.91 14.94
CA PRO A 81 -3.19 -13.04 16.10
C PRO A 81 -2.41 -14.35 16.02
N GLY A 82 -1.08 -14.28 16.05
CA GLY A 82 -0.18 -15.43 15.94
C GLY A 82 0.45 -15.65 14.56
N ASP A 83 -0.11 -15.08 13.49
CA ASP A 83 0.55 -15.13 12.18
C ASP A 83 1.71 -14.14 12.13
N THR A 84 2.87 -14.55 11.61
CA THR A 84 4.03 -13.66 11.45
C THR A 84 4.26 -13.33 9.98
N VAL A 85 4.44 -12.04 9.66
CA VAL A 85 4.86 -11.62 8.31
C VAL A 85 6.26 -12.16 8.02
N ARG A 86 6.41 -12.94 6.95
CA ARG A 86 7.71 -13.42 6.42
C ARG A 86 8.22 -12.54 5.30
N ALA A 87 7.38 -12.26 4.32
CA ALA A 87 7.70 -11.39 3.20
C ALA A 87 6.51 -10.53 2.79
N VAL A 88 6.79 -9.35 2.22
CA VAL A 88 5.77 -8.47 1.65
C VAL A 88 6.26 -7.97 0.30
N VAL A 89 5.44 -8.13 -0.74
CA VAL A 89 5.81 -7.80 -2.13
C VAL A 89 4.77 -6.87 -2.74
N PRO A 90 5.17 -5.76 -3.37
CA PRO A 90 4.24 -4.95 -4.14
C PRO A 90 3.84 -5.68 -5.42
N ALA A 91 2.55 -5.73 -5.70
CA ALA A 91 2.00 -6.38 -6.90
C ALA A 91 1.09 -5.41 -7.68
N GLN A 92 0.85 -5.74 -8.94
CA GLN A 92 -0.19 -5.11 -9.73
C GLN A 92 -1.55 -5.64 -9.29
N LEU A 93 -2.56 -4.77 -9.31
CA LEU A 93 -3.94 -5.17 -9.00
C LEU A 93 -4.48 -6.04 -10.15
N PRO A 94 -4.82 -7.32 -9.90
CA PRO A 94 -5.30 -8.21 -10.96
C PRO A 94 -6.59 -7.67 -11.59
N GLY A 95 -6.68 -7.70 -12.93
CA GLY A 95 -7.85 -7.24 -13.67
C GLY A 95 -8.11 -5.72 -13.64
N ALA A 96 -7.22 -4.91 -13.05
CA ALA A 96 -7.44 -3.48 -12.93
C ALA A 96 -7.18 -2.72 -14.23
N THR A 97 -8.08 -1.79 -14.55
CA THR A 97 -7.91 -0.81 -15.64
C THR A 97 -6.81 0.20 -15.32
N ALA A 98 -6.31 0.92 -16.34
CA ALA A 98 -5.29 1.96 -16.15
C ALA A 98 -5.70 3.00 -15.09
N ARG A 99 -6.95 3.47 -15.14
CA ARG A 99 -7.51 4.41 -14.16
C ARG A 99 -7.50 3.85 -12.74
N GLN A 100 -7.88 2.57 -12.58
CA GLN A 100 -7.85 1.92 -11.27
C GLN A 100 -6.44 1.78 -10.73
N ARG A 101 -5.44 1.47 -11.57
CA ARG A 101 -4.04 1.33 -11.15
C ARG A 101 -3.40 2.64 -10.66
N ILE A 102 -3.93 3.79 -11.08
CA ILE A 102 -3.51 5.11 -10.59
C ILE A 102 -3.99 5.32 -9.14
N ALA A 103 -5.23 4.95 -8.84
CA ALA A 103 -5.83 5.17 -7.52
C ALA A 103 -5.59 4.02 -6.53
N ARG A 104 -5.35 2.80 -7.03
CA ARG A 104 -5.25 1.57 -6.25
C ARG A 104 -3.90 0.92 -6.42
N GLY A 105 -3.43 0.30 -5.35
CA GLY A 105 -2.27 -0.57 -5.37
C GLY A 105 -2.64 -1.94 -4.81
N CYS A 106 -1.75 -2.90 -5.06
CA CYS A 106 -1.85 -4.24 -4.52
C CYS A 106 -0.52 -4.60 -3.85
N PHE A 107 -0.59 -5.40 -2.80
CA PHE A 107 0.58 -6.07 -2.26
C PHE A 107 0.19 -7.47 -1.77
N VAL A 108 1.16 -8.35 -1.79
CA VAL A 108 1.07 -9.73 -1.35
C VAL A 108 1.86 -9.87 -0.06
N VAL A 109 1.32 -10.61 0.90
CA VAL A 109 1.96 -10.93 2.17
C VAL A 109 2.12 -12.44 2.26
N LEU A 110 3.34 -12.90 2.54
CA LEU A 110 3.61 -14.27 2.93
C LEU A 110 3.70 -14.34 4.45
N THR A 111 3.04 -15.34 5.02
CA THR A 111 3.15 -15.70 6.43
C THR A 111 3.70 -17.13 6.54
N ASP A 112 3.85 -17.63 7.76
CA ASP A 112 4.21 -19.03 7.98
C ASP A 112 3.23 -20.01 7.32
N ARG A 113 1.93 -19.71 7.39
CA ARG A 113 0.86 -20.66 7.02
C ARG A 113 0.24 -20.37 5.66
N GLN A 114 0.14 -19.09 5.32
CA GLN A 114 -0.71 -18.63 4.22
C GLN A 114 -0.13 -17.42 3.49
N MET A 115 -0.60 -17.24 2.26
CA MET A 115 -0.41 -16.04 1.47
C MET A 115 -1.69 -15.22 1.46
N LEU A 116 -1.56 -13.90 1.61
CA LEU A 116 -2.69 -12.97 1.55
C LEU A 116 -2.41 -11.86 0.53
N GLY A 117 -3.35 -11.64 -0.39
CA GLY A 117 -3.34 -10.52 -1.32
C GLY A 117 -4.22 -9.38 -0.82
N TYR A 118 -3.70 -8.15 -0.80
CA TYR A 118 -4.43 -6.97 -0.35
C TYR A 118 -4.44 -5.86 -1.39
N GLU A 119 -5.60 -5.21 -1.51
CA GLU A 119 -5.77 -3.97 -2.25
C GLU A 119 -5.71 -2.78 -1.29
N TYR A 120 -5.05 -1.70 -1.70
CA TYR A 120 -5.00 -0.45 -0.95
C TYR A 120 -5.30 0.76 -1.85
N ASN A 121 -5.83 1.83 -1.26
CA ASN A 121 -5.90 3.14 -1.89
C ASN A 121 -4.52 3.81 -1.82
N ARG A 122 -3.96 4.24 -2.95
CA ARG A 122 -2.64 4.87 -2.98
C ARG A 122 -2.65 6.22 -2.26
N SER A 123 -3.61 7.08 -2.60
CA SER A 123 -3.71 8.45 -2.09
C SER A 123 -3.91 8.52 -0.58
N LEU A 124 -4.87 7.74 -0.06
CA LEU A 124 -5.12 7.63 1.38
C LEU A 124 -4.13 6.70 2.06
N ASP A 125 -3.36 5.93 1.29
CA ASP A 125 -2.43 4.92 1.77
C ASP A 125 -3.11 3.99 2.79
N VAL A 126 -4.30 3.44 2.48
CA VAL A 126 -5.09 2.55 3.36
C VAL A 126 -5.51 1.27 2.64
N THR A 127 -5.44 0.13 3.34
CA THR A 127 -5.96 -1.15 2.85
C THR A 127 -7.47 -1.11 2.75
N VAL A 128 -8.02 -1.49 1.60
CA VAL A 128 -9.46 -1.42 1.31
C VAL A 128 -10.11 -2.79 1.13
N ARG A 129 -9.35 -3.79 0.69
CA ARG A 129 -9.91 -5.12 0.41
C ARG A 129 -8.88 -6.24 0.55
N CYS A 130 -9.31 -7.40 1.05
CA CYS A 130 -8.58 -8.66 0.92
C CYS A 130 -8.98 -9.32 -0.41
N LEU A 131 -8.02 -9.54 -1.29
CA LEU A 131 -8.22 -10.05 -2.66
C LEU A 131 -8.12 -11.56 -2.73
N ALA A 132 -7.21 -12.16 -1.96
CA ALA A 132 -6.94 -13.58 -1.98
C ALA A 132 -6.41 -14.02 -0.61
N ILE A 133 -6.72 -15.26 -0.26
CA ILE A 133 -6.15 -15.99 0.87
C ILE A 133 -5.94 -17.40 0.34
N ALA A 134 -4.74 -17.93 0.48
CA ALA A 134 -4.43 -19.31 0.13
C ALA A 134 -3.40 -19.88 1.09
N GLU A 135 -3.39 -21.20 1.24
CA GLU A 135 -2.32 -21.85 1.97
C GLU A 135 -1.00 -21.63 1.24
N ARG A 136 0.08 -21.64 1.99
CA ARG A 136 1.42 -21.47 1.43
C ARG A 136 1.74 -22.55 0.40
N ALA A 137 1.26 -23.77 0.60
CA ALA A 137 1.45 -24.89 -0.32
C ALA A 137 0.77 -24.66 -1.68
N ASP A 138 -0.30 -23.88 -1.72
CA ASP A 138 -1.05 -23.58 -2.94
C ASP A 138 -0.51 -22.34 -3.67
N CYS A 139 0.64 -21.82 -3.25
CA CYS A 139 1.25 -20.63 -3.83
C CYS A 139 2.50 -21.00 -4.63
N ALA A 140 2.52 -20.56 -5.88
CA ALA A 140 3.70 -20.62 -6.73
C ALA A 140 4.18 -19.20 -7.04
N ALA A 141 5.47 -19.04 -7.25
CA ALA A 141 6.02 -17.77 -7.71
C ALA A 141 7.16 -17.99 -8.68
N THR A 142 7.26 -17.13 -9.68
CA THR A 142 8.36 -17.09 -10.65
C THR A 142 8.92 -15.68 -10.71
N SER A 143 10.22 -15.56 -10.99
CA SER A 143 10.88 -14.26 -11.12
C SER A 143 11.80 -14.24 -12.33
N ASP A 144 11.83 -13.09 -12.99
CA ASP A 144 12.75 -12.73 -14.05
C ASP A 144 13.39 -11.35 -13.75
N PRO A 145 14.41 -10.90 -14.49
CA PRO A 145 14.99 -9.56 -14.30
C PRO A 145 14.00 -8.39 -14.51
N GLY A 146 12.88 -8.64 -15.20
CA GLY A 146 11.78 -7.68 -15.40
C GLY A 146 10.78 -7.61 -14.24
N GLY A 147 10.92 -8.48 -13.25
CA GLY A 147 9.97 -8.67 -12.15
C GLY A 147 9.60 -10.14 -11.96
N GLY A 148 8.31 -10.44 -12.07
CA GLY A 148 7.82 -11.81 -12.00
C GLY A 148 6.33 -11.91 -11.69
N THR A 149 5.87 -13.13 -11.41
CA THR A 149 4.46 -13.39 -11.12
C THR A 149 4.36 -14.29 -9.90
N ILE A 150 3.45 -13.95 -8.98
CA ILE A 150 3.03 -14.81 -7.88
C ILE A 150 1.66 -15.37 -8.27
N THR A 151 1.55 -16.67 -8.42
CA THR A 151 0.30 -17.36 -8.76
C THR A 151 -0.26 -18.01 -7.52
N VAL A 152 -1.53 -17.70 -7.23
CA VAL A 152 -2.30 -18.40 -6.20
C VAL A 152 -3.17 -19.43 -6.88
N HIS A 153 -2.97 -20.69 -6.51
CA HIS A 153 -3.88 -21.77 -6.88
C HIS A 153 -4.96 -21.85 -5.80
N SER A 154 -6.21 -21.97 -6.22
CA SER A 154 -7.35 -22.13 -5.30
C SER A 154 -8.45 -22.92 -6.00
N GLU A 155 -9.39 -23.45 -5.22
CA GLU A 155 -10.59 -24.10 -5.78
C GLU A 155 -11.39 -23.18 -6.72
N ALA A 156 -11.30 -21.86 -6.52
CA ALA A 156 -11.93 -20.84 -7.37
C ALA A 156 -11.13 -20.51 -8.65
N GLY A 157 -10.05 -21.25 -8.92
CA GLY A 157 -9.14 -21.06 -10.05
C GLY A 157 -7.83 -20.34 -9.69
N GLU A 158 -6.99 -20.19 -10.70
CA GLU A 158 -5.69 -19.52 -10.58
C GLU A 158 -5.83 -18.00 -10.59
N ARG A 159 -5.10 -17.33 -9.70
CA ARG A 159 -5.06 -15.87 -9.64
C ARG A 159 -3.62 -15.37 -9.69
N PRO A 160 -3.18 -14.78 -10.82
CA PRO A 160 -1.84 -14.23 -10.94
C PRO A 160 -1.75 -12.81 -10.35
N PHE A 161 -0.65 -12.56 -9.65
CA PHE A 161 -0.23 -11.26 -9.13
C PHE A 161 1.11 -10.89 -9.76
N THR A 162 1.08 -9.97 -10.72
CA THR A 162 2.29 -9.52 -11.41
C THR A 162 3.09 -8.56 -10.54
N VAL A 163 4.40 -8.76 -10.44
CA VAL A 163 5.34 -7.89 -9.75
C VAL A 163 6.21 -7.21 -10.79
N SER A 164 6.28 -5.87 -10.75
CA SER A 164 7.16 -5.10 -11.64
C SER A 164 8.63 -5.22 -11.22
N ALA A 165 9.58 -4.89 -12.11
CA ALA A 165 11.01 -4.81 -11.82
C ALA A 165 11.37 -4.07 -10.52
N ARG A 166 10.64 -3.00 -10.16
CA ARG A 166 10.85 -2.26 -8.90
C ARG A 166 10.63 -3.11 -7.64
N GLY A 167 9.80 -4.14 -7.74
CA GLY A 167 9.50 -5.10 -6.68
C GLY A 167 10.39 -6.34 -6.71
N TRP A 168 11.33 -6.45 -7.65
CA TRP A 168 12.12 -7.66 -7.88
C TRP A 168 12.88 -8.12 -6.62
N ARG A 169 13.55 -7.22 -5.89
CA ARG A 169 14.23 -7.59 -4.63
C ARG A 169 13.28 -8.17 -3.57
N ALA A 170 12.08 -7.60 -3.45
CA ALA A 170 11.06 -8.10 -2.53
C ALA A 170 10.52 -9.46 -3.00
N LEU A 171 10.36 -9.66 -4.31
CA LEU A 171 9.98 -10.94 -4.88
C LEU A 171 11.04 -12.03 -4.66
N GLN A 172 12.33 -11.69 -4.75
CA GLN A 172 13.42 -12.62 -4.44
C GLN A 172 13.39 -13.04 -2.96
N GLN A 173 13.17 -12.10 -2.04
CA GLN A 173 12.96 -12.45 -0.63
C GLN A 173 11.73 -13.33 -0.44
N PHE A 174 10.63 -13.03 -1.12
CA PHE A 174 9.42 -13.84 -1.07
C PHE A 174 9.65 -15.27 -1.57
N LEU A 175 10.40 -15.44 -2.66
CA LEU A 175 10.79 -16.76 -3.18
C LEU A 175 11.69 -17.52 -2.21
N ALA A 176 12.69 -16.85 -1.64
CA ALA A 176 13.59 -17.44 -0.66
C ALA A 176 12.84 -17.93 0.57
N GLU A 177 11.89 -17.12 1.07
CA GLU A 177 11.00 -17.55 2.15
C GLU A 177 10.14 -18.72 1.67
N LEU A 178 9.38 -18.57 0.58
CA LEU A 178 8.44 -19.58 0.08
C LEU A 178 9.06 -20.97 -0.03
N ASN A 179 10.28 -21.06 -0.58
CA ASN A 179 11.02 -22.30 -0.79
C ASN A 179 11.89 -22.73 0.41
N GLY A 180 12.17 -21.83 1.35
CA GLY A 180 13.14 -22.01 2.43
C GLY A 180 12.60 -22.68 3.70
N VAL A 181 11.28 -22.93 3.79
CA VAL A 181 10.67 -23.62 4.93
C VAL A 181 10.53 -25.10 4.59
N LYS A 182 11.44 -25.91 5.16
CA LYS A 182 11.28 -27.35 5.32
C LYS A 182 10.63 -27.65 6.66
#